data_AF-A0A1F6AHF4-F1
#
_entry.id   AF-A0A1F6AHF4-F1
#
_cell.length_a   1.000
_cell.length_b   1.000
_cell.length_c   1.000
_cell.angle_alpha   90.00
_cell.angle_beta   90.00
_cell.angle_gamma   90.00
#
_symmetry.space_group_name_H-M   'P 1'
#
loop_
_entity.id
_entity.type
_entity.pdbx_description
1 polymer ?
#
loop_
_entity_poly.entity_id
_entity_poly.type
_entity_poly.pdbx_seq_one_letter_code
_entity_poly.pdbx_strand_id
1 'polypeptide(L)'
;MTPDDMRQQIELNVVELIKEKLSDGSMTEDRAQEISQMVLDVLKPGMSFEELYKVIPKLDDQYNELSPIVLPLIRDYEERIVKEAQKGVQNLIRQGQFDAAVTLAQKAIKQDVKLEYVGSS
;
A
#
# COMPACT_ATOMS: atom_id res chain seq x y z
N MET A 1 -11.89 -7.55 -1.82
CA MET A 1 -10.47 -7.77 -2.18
C MET A 1 -9.77 -8.36 -0.97
N THR A 2 -9.05 -9.44 -1.16
CA THR A 2 -8.17 -10.04 -0.15
C THR A 2 -6.78 -9.37 -0.20
N PRO A 3 -5.92 -9.55 0.82
CA PRO A 3 -4.53 -9.09 0.74
C PRO A 3 -3.79 -9.67 -0.48
N ASP A 4 -4.02 -10.94 -0.80
CA ASP A 4 -3.40 -11.59 -1.97
C ASP A 4 -3.91 -11.00 -3.29
N ASP A 5 -5.18 -10.61 -3.38
CA ASP A 5 -5.70 -9.90 -4.55
C ASP A 5 -4.97 -8.56 -4.74
N MET A 6 -4.72 -7.81 -3.66
CA MET A 6 -3.98 -6.54 -3.70
C MET A 6 -2.54 -6.77 -4.15
N ARG A 7 -1.86 -7.77 -3.59
CA ARG A 7 -0.51 -8.19 -4.01
C ARG A 7 -0.47 -8.48 -5.51
N GLN A 8 -1.39 -9.32 -6.01
CA GLN A 8 -1.48 -9.68 -7.42
C GLN A 8 -1.74 -8.46 -8.31
N GLN A 9 -2.59 -7.54 -7.87
CA GLN A 9 -2.87 -6.32 -8.61
C GLN A 9 -1.62 -5.44 -8.73
N ILE A 10 -0.83 -5.30 -7.67
CA ILE A 10 0.42 -4.54 -7.69
C ILE A 10 1.42 -5.21 -8.65
N GLU A 11 1.58 -6.52 -8.56
CA GLU A 11 2.45 -7.30 -9.46
C GLU A 11 2.04 -7.14 -10.93
N LEU A 12 0.74 -7.19 -11.23
CA LEU A 12 0.22 -6.96 -12.57
C LEU A 12 0.55 -5.54 -13.06
N ASN A 13 0.29 -4.52 -12.25
CA ASN A 13 0.58 -3.13 -12.60
C ASN A 13 2.08 -2.92 -12.87
N VAL A 14 2.95 -3.59 -12.10
CA VAL A 14 4.40 -3.56 -12.33
C VAL A 14 4.75 -4.19 -13.68
N VAL A 15 4.18 -5.36 -14.00
CA VAL A 15 4.42 -6.03 -15.29
C VAL A 15 3.95 -5.16 -16.45
N GLU A 16 2.78 -4.52 -16.34
CA GLU A 16 2.27 -3.62 -17.36
C GLU A 16 3.19 -2.41 -17.58
N LEU A 17 3.64 -1.78 -16.50
CA LEU A 17 4.61 -0.68 -16.54
C LEU A 17 5.93 -1.10 -17.20
N ILE A 18 6.48 -2.26 -16.83
CA ILE A 18 7.70 -2.79 -17.44
C ILE A 18 7.52 -3.00 -18.93
N LYS A 19 6.39 -3.60 -19.35
CA LYS A 19 6.08 -3.81 -20.78
C LYS A 19 6.01 -2.50 -21.55
N GLU A 20 5.35 -1.50 -20.99
CA GLU A 20 5.27 -0.16 -21.59
C GLU A 20 6.67 0.44 -21.77
N LYS A 21 7.47 0.44 -20.70
CA LYS A 21 8.82 1.05 -20.70
C LYS A 21 9.85 0.29 -21.55
N LEU A 22 9.71 -1.03 -21.70
CA LEU A 22 10.51 -1.79 -22.65
C LEU A 22 10.10 -1.46 -24.09
N SER A 23 8.79 -1.33 -24.35
CA SER A 23 8.28 -1.03 -25.69
C SER A 23 8.63 0.36 -26.19
N ASP A 24 8.72 1.35 -25.30
CA ASP A 24 9.11 2.72 -25.65
C ASP A 24 10.63 2.97 -25.59
N GLY A 25 11.40 1.98 -25.12
CA GLY A 25 12.85 2.04 -25.00
C GLY A 25 13.36 2.85 -23.81
N SER A 26 12.49 3.27 -22.89
CA SER A 26 12.86 3.99 -21.66
C SER A 26 13.39 3.08 -20.55
N MET A 27 13.34 1.75 -20.73
CA MET A 27 13.88 0.74 -19.83
C MET A 27 14.66 -0.32 -20.60
N THR A 28 15.74 -0.83 -20.00
CA THR A 28 16.51 -1.97 -20.52
C THR A 28 15.99 -3.29 -19.93
N GLU A 29 16.29 -4.41 -20.60
CA GLU A 29 15.93 -5.74 -20.10
C GLU A 29 16.55 -6.03 -18.72
N ASP A 30 17.83 -5.67 -18.52
CA ASP A 30 18.50 -5.82 -17.22
C ASP A 30 17.76 -5.05 -16.11
N ARG A 31 17.36 -3.79 -16.39
CA ARG A 31 16.63 -2.97 -15.43
C ARG A 31 15.24 -3.54 -15.14
N ALA A 32 14.55 -4.05 -16.15
CA ALA A 32 13.27 -4.74 -16.00
C ALA A 32 13.40 -5.99 -15.12
N GLN A 33 14.49 -6.75 -15.29
CA GLN A 33 14.77 -7.93 -14.48
C GLN A 33 15.05 -7.54 -13.02
N GLU A 34 15.84 -6.51 -12.77
CA GLU A 34 16.11 -6.00 -11.42
C GLU A 34 14.82 -5.60 -10.69
N ILE A 35 13.96 -4.83 -11.35
CA ILE A 35 12.66 -4.40 -10.80
C ILE A 35 11.80 -5.62 -10.49
N SER A 36 11.71 -6.56 -11.43
CA SER A 36 10.88 -7.77 -11.28
C SER A 36 11.33 -8.60 -10.09
N GLN A 37 12.64 -8.82 -9.96
CA GLN A 37 13.21 -9.58 -8.85
C GLN A 37 12.96 -8.89 -7.51
N MET A 38 13.20 -7.58 -7.43
CA MET A 38 12.94 -6.81 -6.22
C MET A 38 11.47 -6.89 -5.80
N VAL A 39 10.52 -6.72 -6.74
CA VAL A 39 9.09 -6.78 -6.44
C VAL A 39 8.71 -8.16 -5.89
N LEU A 40 9.21 -9.24 -6.48
CA LEU A 40 8.99 -10.60 -5.98
C LEU A 40 9.64 -10.84 -4.62
N ASP A 41 10.73 -10.15 -4.30
CA ASP A 41 11.41 -10.23 -3.00
C ASP A 41 10.69 -9.45 -1.90
N VAL A 42 10.04 -8.36 -2.26
CA VAL A 42 9.30 -7.50 -1.34
C VAL A 42 7.86 -7.99 -1.12
N LEU A 43 7.18 -8.43 -2.19
CA LEU A 43 5.79 -8.87 -2.15
C LEU A 43 5.71 -10.40 -2.08
N LYS A 44 5.34 -10.93 -0.91
CA LYS A 44 5.23 -12.37 -0.68
C LYS A 44 3.76 -12.79 -0.54
N PRO A 45 3.37 -13.97 -1.04
CA PRO A 45 2.04 -14.51 -0.81
C PRO A 45 1.73 -14.66 0.69
N GLY A 46 0.48 -14.41 1.07
CA GLY A 46 0.03 -14.54 2.45
C GLY A 46 0.36 -13.36 3.37
N MET A 47 0.93 -12.27 2.83
CA MET A 47 1.06 -11.02 3.57
C MET A 47 -0.31 -10.46 3.95
N SER A 48 -0.41 -9.91 5.15
CA SER A 48 -1.54 -9.10 5.57
C SER A 48 -1.56 -7.74 4.87
N PHE A 49 -2.70 -7.05 4.89
CA PHE A 49 -2.76 -5.67 4.40
C PHE A 49 -1.78 -4.75 5.13
N GLU A 50 -1.59 -4.93 6.44
CA GLU A 50 -0.63 -4.16 7.23
C GLU A 50 0.81 -4.36 6.71
N GLU A 51 1.21 -5.61 6.48
CA GLU A 51 2.53 -5.92 5.93
C GLU A 51 2.70 -5.32 4.53
N LEU A 52 1.69 -5.44 3.67
CA LEU A 52 1.69 -4.83 2.34
C LEU A 52 1.91 -3.32 2.41
N TYR A 53 1.14 -2.59 3.22
CA TYR A 53 1.29 -1.14 3.35
C TYR A 53 2.63 -0.71 3.99
N LYS A 54 3.29 -1.58 4.77
CA LYS A 54 4.64 -1.33 5.28
C LYS A 54 5.73 -1.48 4.21
N VAL A 55 5.54 -2.39 3.26
CA VAL A 55 6.56 -2.72 2.27
C VAL A 55 6.37 -2.00 0.95
N ILE A 56 5.14 -1.62 0.58
CA ILE A 56 4.83 -0.89 -0.66
C ILE A 56 5.67 0.39 -0.82
N PRO A 57 5.87 1.24 0.20
CA PRO A 57 6.71 2.44 0.07
C PRO A 57 8.17 2.13 -0.25
N LYS A 58 8.64 0.91 0.01
CA LYS A 58 10.03 0.51 -0.29
C LYS A 58 10.24 0.15 -1.74
N LEU A 59 9.14 -0.06 -2.49
CA LEU A 59 9.23 -0.45 -3.89
C LEU A 59 9.84 0.67 -4.74
N ASP A 60 9.59 1.95 -4.43
CA ASP A 60 10.13 3.06 -5.21
C ASP A 60 11.43 3.68 -4.66
N ASP A 61 11.88 3.29 -3.46
CA ASP A 61 13.12 3.80 -2.82
C ASP A 61 14.36 3.72 -3.73
N GLN A 62 14.50 2.63 -4.51
CA GLN A 62 15.61 2.41 -5.45
C GLN A 62 15.15 2.28 -6.90
N TYR A 63 13.83 2.35 -7.11
CA TYR A 63 13.18 2.10 -8.40
C TYR A 63 12.08 3.14 -8.61
N ASN A 64 12.49 4.39 -8.80
CA ASN A 64 11.60 5.54 -9.06
C ASN A 64 10.60 5.30 -10.21
N GLU A 65 10.91 4.35 -11.10
CA GLU A 65 10.00 3.88 -12.14
C GLU A 65 8.65 3.40 -11.56
N LEU A 66 8.65 2.87 -10.34
CA LEU A 66 7.47 2.32 -9.65
C LEU A 66 6.63 3.36 -8.91
N SER A 67 7.09 4.61 -8.78
CA SER A 67 6.33 5.66 -8.08
C SER A 67 4.89 5.86 -8.58
N PRO A 68 4.56 5.74 -9.89
CA PRO A 68 3.17 5.81 -10.37
C PRO A 68 2.25 4.73 -9.78
N ILE A 69 2.81 3.59 -9.35
CA ILE A 69 2.07 2.49 -8.71
C ILE A 69 2.03 2.68 -7.20
N VAL A 70 3.15 3.09 -6.59
CA VAL A 70 3.30 3.24 -5.14
C VAL A 70 2.49 4.42 -4.59
N LEU A 71 2.58 5.59 -5.24
CA LEU A 71 1.99 6.83 -4.71
C LEU A 71 0.47 6.77 -4.55
N PRO A 72 -0.32 6.24 -5.50
CA PRO A 72 -1.76 6.08 -5.31
C PRO A 72 -2.12 5.21 -4.10
N LEU A 73 -1.38 4.12 -3.89
CA LEU A 73 -1.62 3.18 -2.78
C LEU A 73 -1.35 3.82 -1.42
N ILE A 74 -0.27 4.61 -1.31
CA ILE A 74 0.04 5.38 -0.10
C ILE A 74 -1.05 6.41 0.18
N ARG A 75 -1.50 7.14 -0.86
CA ARG A 75 -2.58 8.13 -0.73
C ARG A 75 -3.87 7.47 -0.28
N ASP A 76 -4.28 6.37 -0.91
CA ASP A 76 -5.48 5.64 -0.52
C ASP A 76 -5.42 5.19 0.95
N TYR A 77 -4.26 4.70 1.41
CA TYR A 77 -4.05 4.34 2.81
C TYR A 77 -4.22 5.55 3.74
N GLU A 78 -3.56 6.67 3.43
CA GLU A 78 -3.64 7.88 4.25
C GLU A 78 -5.08 8.43 4.29
N GLU A 79 -5.76 8.47 3.14
CA GLU A 79 -7.09 9.04 3.03
C GLU A 79 -8.19 8.18 3.64
N ARG A 80 -8.12 6.86 3.46
CA ARG A 80 -9.21 5.96 3.89
C ARG A 80 -8.98 5.41 5.28
N ILE A 81 -7.74 5.22 5.70
CA ILE A 81 -7.42 4.58 6.97
C ILE A 81 -7.04 5.62 8.02
N VAL A 82 -6.06 6.47 7.72
CA VAL A 82 -5.54 7.42 8.72
C VAL A 82 -6.56 8.52 8.99
N LYS A 83 -7.14 9.14 7.96
CA LYS A 83 -8.14 10.20 8.16
C LYS A 83 -9.43 9.68 8.81
N GLU A 84 -9.90 8.49 8.44
CA GLU A 84 -11.09 7.90 9.09
C GLU A 84 -10.83 7.51 10.54
N ALA A 85 -9.67 6.93 10.85
CA ALA A 85 -9.27 6.67 12.23
C ALA A 85 -9.19 7.98 13.03
N GLN A 86 -8.64 9.06 12.46
CA GLN A 86 -8.61 10.37 13.10
C GLN A 86 -10.01 10.92 13.39
N LYS A 87 -10.95 10.84 12.45
CA LYS A 87 -12.35 11.22 12.66
C LYS A 87 -12.99 10.38 13.78
N GLY A 88 -12.74 9.07 13.79
CA GLY A 88 -13.20 8.17 14.84
C GLY A 88 -12.68 8.57 16.21
N VAL A 89 -11.37 8.85 16.34
CA VAL A 89 -10.75 9.32 17.58
C VAL A 89 -11.38 10.62 18.05
N GLN A 90 -11.58 11.60 17.16
CA GLN A 90 -12.22 12.87 17.52
C GLN A 90 -13.65 12.67 18.03
N ASN A 91 -14.42 11.78 17.40
CA ASN A 91 -15.79 11.48 17.82
C ASN A 91 -15.81 10.79 19.19
N LEU A 92 -14.92 9.84 19.44
CA LEU A 92 -14.80 9.15 20.74
C LEU A 92 -14.41 10.12 21.86
N ILE A 93 -13.50 11.06 21.60
CA ILE A 93 -13.15 12.13 22.54
C ILE A 93 -14.36 13.00 22.86
N ARG A 94 -15.14 13.42 21.85
CA ARG A 94 -16.36 14.22 22.05
C ARG A 94 -17.43 13.47 22.87
N GLN A 95 -17.46 12.15 22.78
CA GLN A 95 -18.35 11.28 23.54
C GLN A 95 -17.82 10.94 24.94
N GLY A 96 -16.65 11.44 25.33
CA GLY A 96 -16.00 11.12 26.61
C GLY A 96 -15.41 9.71 26.69
N GLN A 97 -15.33 9.00 25.56
CA GLN A 97 -14.81 7.63 25.46
C GLN A 97 -13.30 7.63 25.23
N PHE A 98 -12.54 8.18 26.19
CA PHE A 98 -11.10 8.41 26.04
C PHE A 98 -10.29 7.12 25.85
N ASP A 99 -10.61 6.04 26.56
CA ASP A 99 -9.89 4.76 26.43
C ASP A 99 -10.05 4.12 25.04
N ALA A 100 -11.27 4.22 24.48
CA ALA A 100 -11.55 3.77 23.12
C ALA A 100 -10.81 4.65 22.09
N ALA A 101 -10.76 5.97 22.32
CA ALA A 101 -10.03 6.89 21.46
C ALA A 101 -8.52 6.59 21.44
N VAL A 102 -7.92 6.31 22.61
CA VAL A 102 -6.50 5.92 22.72
C VAL A 102 -6.26 4.60 22.00
N THR A 103 -7.14 3.62 22.16
CA THR A 103 -7.02 2.31 21.51
C THR A 103 -7.07 2.45 19.98
N LEU A 104 -8.01 3.24 19.45
CA LEU A 104 -8.13 3.47 18.01
C LEU A 104 -6.91 4.23 17.45
N ALA A 105 -6.41 5.24 18.16
CA ALA A 105 -5.22 5.97 17.77
C ALA A 105 -3.98 5.07 17.73
N GLN A 106 -3.80 4.20 18.73
CA GLN A 106 -2.70 3.24 18.75
C GLN A 106 -2.75 2.26 17.58
N LYS A 107 -3.95 1.80 17.21
CA LYS A 107 -4.13 0.94 16.03
C LYS A 107 -3.79 1.67 14.73
N ALA A 108 -4.22 2.92 14.58
CA ALA A 108 -3.88 3.75 13.42
C ALA A 108 -2.37 3.97 13.27
N ILE A 109 -1.66 4.24 14.37
CA ILE A 109 -0.21 4.41 14.39
C ILE A 109 0.53 3.11 14.06
N LYS A 110 0.08 1.99 14.63
CA LYS A 110 0.66 0.68 14.38
C LYS A 110 0.34 0.11 13.00
N GLN A 111 -0.56 0.78 12.26
CA GLN A 111 -1.13 0.29 10.99
C GLN A 111 -1.97 -1.00 11.18
N ASP A 112 -2.45 -1.23 12.42
CA ASP A 112 -3.27 -2.37 12.89
C ASP A 112 -4.76 -1.98 13.01
N VAL A 113 -5.22 -1.03 12.20
CA VAL A 113 -6.66 -0.81 12.03
C VAL A 113 -7.16 -1.97 11.19
N LYS A 114 -8.27 -2.63 11.54
CA LYS A 114 -8.84 -3.68 10.67
C LYS A 114 -9.11 -3.08 9.29
N LEU A 115 -8.25 -3.41 8.33
CA LEU A 115 -8.30 -2.92 6.95
C LEU A 115 -9.30 -3.79 6.18
N GLU A 116 -10.58 -3.40 6.17
CA GLU A 116 -11.49 -3.90 5.15
C GLU A 116 -11.28 -3.06 3.89
N TYR A 117 -10.71 -3.66 2.85
CA TYR A 117 -10.55 -2.98 1.56
C TYR A 117 -11.93 -2.69 0.96
N VAL A 118 -12.33 -1.41 0.98
CA VAL A 118 -13.52 -0.93 0.28
C VAL A 118 -13.06 -0.32 -1.04
N GLY A 119 -12.78 -1.17 -2.03
CA GLY A 119 -12.42 -0.71 -3.36
C GLY A 119 -13.55 0.11 -3.97
N SER A 120 -13.24 1.32 -4.43
CA SER A 120 -14.14 2.05 -5.33
C SER A 120 -13.97 1.46 -6.73
N SER A 121 -14.96 0.68 -7.12
CA SER A 121 -15.26 0.25 -8.49
C SER A 121 -15.48 1.43 -9.44
#